data_AF-A0AAU5BL00-F1
#
_entry.id   AF-A0AAU5BL00-F1
#
_cell.length_a   1.000
_cell.length_b   1.000
_cell.length_c   1.000
_cell.angle_alpha   90.00
_cell.angle_beta   90.00
_cell.angle_gamma   90.00
#
_symmetry.space_group_name_H-M   'P 1'
#
loop_
_entity.id
_entity.type
_entity.pdbx_description
1 polymer ?
#
loop_
_entity_poly.entity_id
_entity_poly.type
_entity_poly.pdbx_seq_one_letter_code
_entity_poly.pdbx_strand_id
1 'polypeptide(L)'
;MLRSRWCQGPAGDALDDRVAAHGVESGMRGDRSGPLIVSVTDFTSDAYRDLPDIARRGFALRRRWPQLDGAVGMWLWATPLARRCGSVSVWTGRRALAEFVRLPEHVAIMDEYRDRGTIRSVIRDYENFDAARIQRDAEVWLLSDDR
;
A
#
# COMPACT_ATOMS: atom_id res chain seq x y z
N MET A 1 -11.79 -9.47 7.81
CA MET A 1 -10.69 -9.03 6.94
C MET A 1 -9.37 -9.46 7.57
N LEU A 2 -8.65 -10.38 6.93
CA LEU A 2 -7.29 -10.77 7.29
C LEU A 2 -6.31 -9.73 6.74
N ARG A 3 -5.27 -9.40 7.50
CA ARG A 3 -4.25 -8.43 7.12
C ARG A 3 -2.87 -8.99 7.39
N SER A 4 -1.98 -8.82 6.44
CA SER A 4 -0.56 -9.09 6.67
C SER A 4 0.03 -8.02 7.58
N ARG A 5 1.13 -8.35 8.27
CA ARG A 5 1.88 -7.36 9.05
C ARG A 5 2.37 -6.23 8.14
N TRP A 6 2.32 -5.00 8.65
CA TRP A 6 2.94 -3.84 8.02
C TRP A 6 4.38 -4.16 7.58
N CYS A 7 4.69 -3.83 6.33
CA CYS A 7 6.02 -3.95 5.74
C CYS A 7 6.56 -2.55 5.53
N GLN A 8 7.57 -2.18 6.32
CA GLN A 8 8.28 -0.92 6.13
C GLN A 8 9.10 -1.00 4.84
N GLY A 9 9.14 0.11 4.09
CA GLY A 9 10.03 0.29 2.94
C GLY A 9 11.20 1.21 3.30
N PRO A 10 12.22 1.30 2.43
CA PRO A 10 13.46 2.03 2.71
C PRO A 10 13.23 3.53 2.96
N ALA A 11 12.21 4.12 2.34
CA ALA A 11 11.86 5.52 2.60
C ALA A 11 11.15 5.71 3.95
N GLY A 12 10.48 4.67 4.45
CA GLY A 12 9.89 4.68 5.79
C GLY A 12 10.95 4.63 6.88
N ASP A 13 11.97 3.78 6.75
CA ASP A 13 13.10 3.72 7.69
C ASP A 13 13.80 5.09 7.79
N ALA A 14 14.07 5.73 6.64
CA ALA A 14 14.68 7.06 6.61
C ALA A 14 13.80 8.16 7.23
N LEU A 15 12.47 8.01 7.22
CA LEU A 15 11.55 8.93 7.90
C LEU A 15 11.59 8.70 9.43
N ASP A 16 11.60 7.45 9.88
CA ASP A 16 11.62 7.09 11.30
C ASP A 16 12.96 7.44 11.98
N ASP A 17 14.10 7.19 11.33
CA ASP A 17 15.44 7.54 11.84
C ASP A 17 15.61 9.06 12.06
N ARG A 18 15.00 9.88 11.19
CA ARG A 18 15.02 11.35 11.33
C ARG A 18 14.14 11.85 12.46
N VAL A 19 13.11 11.09 12.85
CA VAL A 19 12.30 11.39 14.04
C VAL A 19 13.10 11.09 15.30
N ALA A 20 13.83 9.97 15.33
CA ALA A 20 14.67 9.59 16.48
C ALA A 20 15.85 10.56 16.72
N ALA A 21 16.39 11.18 15.67
CA ALA A 21 17.53 12.09 15.76
C ALA A 21 17.23 13.49 16.38
N HIS A 22 15.97 13.83 16.67
CA HIS A 22 15.61 15.15 17.23
C HIS A 22 15.04 15.05 18.65
N GLY A 23 15.92 14.75 19.61
CA GLY A 23 15.79 15.22 20.98
C GLY A 23 16.54 16.54 21.15
N VAL A 24 15.84 17.56 21.68
CA VAL A 24 16.27 18.91 22.14
C VAL A 24 15.63 20.08 21.35
N GLU A 25 15.28 21.12 22.11
CA GLU A 25 14.07 21.95 22.08
C GLU A 25 13.99 23.13 21.08
N SER A 26 12.71 23.50 20.83
CA SER A 26 12.11 24.83 20.61
C SER A 26 12.43 25.66 19.35
N GLY A 27 11.36 25.95 18.60
CA GLY A 27 11.27 27.07 17.64
C GLY A 27 11.01 26.63 16.20
N MET A 28 9.78 26.87 15.74
CA MET A 28 9.25 26.62 14.38
C MET A 28 8.83 25.17 14.09
N ARG A 29 7.50 24.95 14.16
CA ARG A 29 6.82 23.77 13.58
C ARG A 29 7.03 23.79 12.06
N GLY A 30 8.13 23.23 11.59
CA GLY A 30 8.16 22.63 10.27
C GLY A 30 7.29 21.38 10.35
N ASP A 31 6.13 21.40 9.71
CA ASP A 31 5.41 20.17 9.42
C ASP A 31 6.33 19.32 8.53
N ARG A 32 6.91 18.25 9.08
CA ARG A 32 8.02 17.50 8.45
C ARG A 32 7.48 16.48 7.46
N SER A 33 6.88 17.02 6.42
CA SER A 33 5.75 16.43 5.71
C SER A 33 5.93 16.65 4.23
N GLY A 34 6.67 15.73 3.61
CA GLY A 34 6.72 15.64 2.15
C GLY A 34 5.43 14.97 1.67
N PRO A 35 4.81 15.45 0.59
CA PRO A 35 3.56 14.90 0.09
C PRO A 35 3.72 13.41 -0.21
N LEU A 36 3.00 12.58 0.53
CA LEU A 36 2.92 11.15 0.36
C LEU A 36 1.73 10.77 -0.49
N ILE A 37 1.83 9.61 -1.11
CA ILE A 37 0.76 9.05 -1.90
C ILE A 37 0.44 7.66 -1.40
N VAL A 38 -0.82 7.47 -1.05
CA VAL A 38 -1.37 6.19 -0.65
C VAL A 38 -2.19 5.64 -1.80
N SER A 39 -1.82 4.46 -2.28
CA SER A 39 -2.63 3.69 -3.22
C SER A 39 -3.29 2.55 -2.47
N VAL A 40 -4.61 2.58 -2.41
CA VAL A 40 -5.45 1.52 -1.85
C VAL A 40 -6.01 0.73 -3.03
N THR A 41 -5.75 -0.57 -3.07
CA THR A 41 -6.25 -1.48 -4.10
C THR A 41 -7.15 -2.53 -3.47
N ASP A 42 -8.29 -2.78 -4.12
CA ASP A 42 -9.30 -3.77 -3.81
C ASP A 42 -9.63 -4.57 -5.06
N PHE A 43 -9.43 -5.87 -4.99
CA PHE A 43 -9.71 -6.81 -6.06
C PHE A 43 -10.73 -7.83 -5.58
N THR A 44 -11.85 -7.91 -6.29
CA THR A 44 -12.87 -8.94 -6.10
C THR A 44 -12.70 -9.99 -7.18
N SER A 45 -12.30 -11.19 -6.79
CA SER A 45 -12.15 -12.33 -7.69
C SER A 45 -13.50 -12.93 -8.07
N ASP A 46 -13.65 -13.39 -9.32
CA ASP A 46 -14.83 -14.13 -9.76
C ASP A 46 -14.88 -15.53 -9.13
N ALA A 47 -13.72 -16.15 -8.91
CA ALA A 47 -13.60 -17.49 -8.33
C ALA A 47 -12.73 -17.54 -7.07
N TYR A 48 -13.15 -18.37 -6.10
CA TYR A 48 -12.42 -18.59 -4.84
C TYR A 48 -11.03 -19.20 -5.04
N ARG A 49 -10.84 -19.97 -6.11
CA ARG A 49 -9.58 -20.68 -6.41
C ARG A 49 -8.44 -19.75 -6.85
N ASP A 50 -8.75 -18.52 -7.26
CA ASP A 50 -7.73 -17.56 -7.69
C ASP A 50 -7.11 -16.83 -6.49
N LEU A 51 -7.80 -16.77 -5.35
CA LEU A 51 -7.33 -16.06 -4.16
C LEU A 51 -5.98 -16.56 -3.61
N PRO A 52 -5.72 -17.89 -3.53
CA PRO A 52 -4.41 -18.37 -3.08
C PRO A 52 -3.27 -17.95 -4.01
N ASP A 53 -3.49 -17.97 -5.33
CA ASP A 53 -2.46 -17.59 -6.30
C ASP A 53 -2.20 -16.07 -6.26
N ILE A 54 -3.26 -15.26 -6.17
CA ILE A 54 -3.16 -13.81 -6.02
C ILE A 54 -2.43 -13.46 -4.72
N ALA A 55 -2.78 -14.11 -3.61
CA ALA A 55 -2.10 -13.90 -2.34
C ALA A 55 -0.60 -14.23 -2.45
N ARG A 56 -0.26 -15.38 -3.04
CA ARG A 56 1.14 -15.79 -3.25
C ARG A 56 1.92 -14.76 -4.06
N ARG A 57 1.35 -14.24 -5.14
CA ARG A 57 1.96 -13.22 -5.99
C ARG A 57 2.07 -11.86 -5.30
N GLY A 58 1.06 -11.46 -4.55
CA GLY A 58 1.12 -10.27 -3.69
C GLY A 58 2.26 -10.35 -2.66
N PHE A 59 2.45 -11.52 -2.03
CA PHE A 59 3.60 -11.74 -1.15
C PHE A 59 4.94 -11.76 -1.90
N ALA A 60 4.97 -12.18 -3.17
CA ALA A 60 6.17 -12.08 -4.00
C ALA A 60 6.55 -10.63 -4.29
N LEU A 61 5.60 -9.80 -4.70
CA LEU A 61 5.78 -8.36 -4.85
C LEU A 61 6.27 -7.72 -3.55
N ARG A 62 5.69 -8.10 -2.41
CA ARG A 62 6.11 -7.61 -1.09
C ARG A 62 7.59 -7.91 -0.79
N ARG A 63 8.15 -9.03 -1.25
CA ARG A 63 9.58 -9.32 -1.03
C ARG A 63 10.51 -8.34 -1.76
N ARG A 64 10.04 -7.69 -2.81
CA ARG A 64 10.79 -6.68 -3.55
C ARG A 64 10.66 -5.28 -2.96
N TRP A 65 9.73 -5.10 -2.01
CA TRP A 65 9.46 -3.81 -1.36
C TRP A 65 10.70 -3.10 -0.79
N PRO A 66 11.67 -3.81 -0.15
CA PRO A 66 12.89 -3.17 0.34
C PRO A 66 13.80 -2.58 -0.76
N GLN A 67 13.59 -2.96 -2.03
CA GLN A 67 14.38 -2.52 -3.18
C GLN A 67 13.71 -1.37 -3.96
N LEU A 68 12.52 -0.93 -3.54
CA LEU A 68 11.75 0.08 -4.25
C LEU A 68 12.02 1.47 -3.69
N ASP A 69 12.70 2.29 -4.49
CA ASP A 69 12.98 3.67 -4.14
C ASP A 69 11.68 4.46 -3.93
N GLY A 70 11.59 5.13 -2.79
CA GLY A 70 10.39 5.89 -2.42
C GLY A 70 9.23 5.06 -1.87
N ALA A 71 9.41 3.75 -1.67
CA ALA A 71 8.45 2.94 -0.93
C ALA A 71 8.55 3.23 0.58
N VAL A 72 7.47 3.73 1.17
CA VAL A 72 7.39 4.06 2.60
C VAL A 72 6.92 2.86 3.39
N GLY A 73 5.86 2.21 2.93
CA GLY A 73 5.38 0.98 3.55
C GLY A 73 4.15 0.41 2.85
N MET A 74 3.80 -0.82 3.17
CA MET A 74 2.60 -1.47 2.65
C MET A 74 2.08 -2.58 3.55
N TRP A 75 0.82 -2.94 3.32
CA TRP A 75 0.27 -4.20 3.81
C TRP A 75 -0.69 -4.81 2.79
N LEU A 76 -0.72 -6.13 2.77
CA LEU A 76 -1.71 -6.91 2.05
C LEU A 76 -2.90 -7.19 2.94
N TRP A 77 -4.07 -7.32 2.33
CA TRP A 77 -5.29 -7.70 3.01
C TRP A 77 -6.11 -8.68 2.15
N ALA A 78 -6.93 -9.50 2.81
CA ALA A 78 -7.83 -10.42 2.16
C ALA A 78 -9.09 -10.66 3.00
N THR A 79 -10.22 -10.84 2.33
CA THR A 79 -11.48 -11.32 2.90
C THR A 79 -11.93 -12.51 2.06
N PRO A 80 -11.44 -13.73 2.36
CA PRO A 80 -11.67 -14.91 1.51
C PRO A 80 -13.14 -15.22 1.30
N LEU A 81 -13.96 -15.06 2.34
CA LEU A 81 -15.42 -15.26 2.29
C LEU A 81 -16.13 -14.30 1.31
N ALA A 82 -15.57 -13.11 1.09
CA ALA A 82 -16.08 -12.12 0.15
C ALA A 82 -15.37 -12.19 -1.22
N ARG A 83 -14.43 -13.12 -1.42
CA ARG A 83 -13.52 -13.17 -2.59
C ARG A 83 -12.74 -11.88 -2.85
N ARG A 84 -12.52 -11.10 -1.80
CA ARG A 84 -11.84 -9.80 -1.88
C ARG A 84 -10.41 -9.91 -1.39
N CYS A 85 -9.49 -9.23 -2.06
CA CYS A 85 -8.12 -9.10 -1.61
C CYS A 85 -7.49 -7.85 -2.20
N GLY A 86 -6.35 -7.44 -1.68
CA GLY A 86 -5.65 -6.32 -2.25
C GLY A 86 -4.49 -5.87 -1.40
N SER A 87 -4.07 -4.64 -1.66
CA SER A 87 -2.92 -4.05 -1.00
C SER A 87 -3.16 -2.58 -0.74
N VAL A 88 -2.61 -2.10 0.37
CA VAL A 88 -2.44 -0.67 0.59
C VAL A 88 -0.96 -0.38 0.60
N SER A 89 -0.56 0.60 -0.21
CA SER A 89 0.83 0.99 -0.38
C SER A 89 1.00 2.48 -0.22
N VAL A 90 2.10 2.87 0.43
CA VAL A 90 2.46 4.25 0.72
C VAL A 90 3.78 4.57 0.05
N TRP A 91 3.81 5.71 -0.63
CA TRP A 91 4.91 6.16 -1.48
C TRP A 91 5.26 7.60 -1.18
N THR A 92 6.52 7.98 -1.39
CA THR A 92 7.00 9.36 -1.27
C THR A 92 6.54 10.29 -2.40
N GLY A 93 5.82 9.76 -3.41
CA GLY A 93 5.25 10.56 -4.49
C GLY A 93 4.77 9.75 -5.69
N ARG A 94 4.17 10.44 -6.69
CA ARG A 94 3.56 9.81 -7.88
C ARG A 94 4.57 9.04 -8.71
N ARG A 95 5.83 9.51 -8.77
CA ARG A 95 6.89 8.87 -9.55
C ARG A 95 7.19 7.46 -9.03
N ALA A 96 7.36 7.31 -7.72
CA ALA A 96 7.65 6.01 -7.10
C ALA A 96 6.49 5.03 -7.30
N LEU A 97 5.25 5.49 -7.14
CA LEU A 97 4.06 4.70 -7.46
C LEU A 97 4.03 4.29 -8.94
N ALA A 98 4.32 5.20 -9.86
CA ALA A 98 4.32 4.92 -11.30
C ALA A 98 5.40 3.88 -11.68
N GLU A 99 6.56 3.92 -11.03
CA GLU A 99 7.62 2.91 -11.22
C GLU A 99 7.16 1.53 -10.76
N PHE A 100 6.47 1.44 -9.62
CA PHE A 100 5.88 0.18 -9.16
C PHE A 100 4.83 -0.37 -10.13
N VAL A 101 3.92 0.47 -10.62
CA VAL A 101 2.88 0.06 -11.57
C VAL A 101 3.49 -0.43 -12.89
N ARG A 102 4.67 0.05 -13.26
CA ARG A 102 5.41 -0.37 -14.46
C ARG A 102 6.25 -1.62 -14.27
N LEU A 103 6.38 -2.16 -13.05
CA LEU A 103 7.16 -3.37 -12.83
C LEU A 103 6.57 -4.53 -13.65
N PRO A 104 7.39 -5.28 -14.41
CA PRO A 104 6.90 -6.39 -15.23
C PRO A 104 6.07 -7.41 -14.46
N GLU A 105 6.44 -7.67 -13.20
CA GLU A 105 5.71 -8.57 -12.30
C GLU A 105 4.32 -8.01 -11.93
N HIS A 106 4.22 -6.70 -11.68
CA HIS A 106 2.93 -6.05 -11.41
C HIS A 106 2.05 -6.05 -12.66
N VAL A 107 2.62 -5.73 -13.83
CA VAL A 107 1.91 -5.77 -15.12
C VAL A 107 1.42 -7.19 -15.41
N ALA A 108 2.24 -8.22 -15.21
CA ALA A 108 1.85 -9.61 -15.42
C ALA A 108 0.70 -10.05 -14.51
N ILE A 109 0.70 -9.62 -13.24
CA ILE A 109 -0.43 -9.87 -12.32
C ILE A 109 -1.69 -9.16 -12.81
N MET A 110 -1.58 -7.88 -13.15
CA MET A 110 -2.73 -7.09 -13.61
C MET A 110 -3.32 -7.63 -14.91
N ASP A 111 -2.47 -8.06 -15.84
CA ASP A 111 -2.86 -8.66 -17.11
C ASP A 111 -3.60 -9.99 -16.90
N GLU A 112 -3.07 -10.87 -16.04
CA GLU A 112 -3.67 -12.18 -15.78
C GLU A 112 -5.02 -12.11 -15.06
N TYR A 113 -5.20 -11.15 -14.15
CA TYR A 113 -6.41 -11.06 -13.32
C TYR A 113 -7.40 -9.98 -13.77
N ARG A 114 -7.07 -9.16 -14.78
CA ARG A 114 -7.99 -8.14 -15.32
C ARG A 114 -9.33 -8.73 -15.76
N ASP A 115 -9.30 -9.92 -16.37
CA ASP A 115 -10.50 -10.59 -16.88
C ASP A 115 -11.09 -11.63 -15.92
N ARG A 116 -10.56 -11.71 -14.68
CA ARG A 116 -10.96 -12.72 -13.67
C ARG A 116 -11.57 -12.12 -12.42
N GLY A 117 -11.96 -10.84 -12.49
CA GLY A 117 -12.56 -10.14 -11.38
C GLY A 117 -12.68 -8.65 -11.62
N THR A 118 -13.05 -7.93 -10.56
CA THR A 118 -13.20 -6.48 -10.57
C THR A 118 -12.10 -5.84 -9.75
N ILE A 119 -11.37 -4.90 -10.35
CA ILE A 119 -10.33 -4.12 -9.67
C ILE A 119 -10.88 -2.72 -9.37
N ARG A 120 -10.78 -2.33 -8.10
CA ARG A 120 -11.02 -0.97 -7.62
C ARG A 120 -9.75 -0.45 -7.00
N SER A 121 -9.38 0.78 -7.32
CA SER A 121 -8.25 1.42 -6.67
C SER A 121 -8.55 2.89 -6.45
N VAL A 122 -8.00 3.43 -5.37
CA VAL A 122 -8.02 4.87 -5.09
C VAL A 122 -6.62 5.31 -4.73
N ILE A 123 -6.25 6.47 -5.25
CA ILE A 123 -5.02 7.17 -4.90
C ILE A 123 -5.41 8.36 -4.05
N ARG A 124 -4.76 8.52 -2.89
CA ARG A 124 -4.96 9.63 -1.98
C ARG A 124 -3.62 10.27 -1.66
N ASP A 125 -3.58 11.58 -1.74
CA ASP A 125 -2.44 12.38 -1.33
C ASP A 125 -2.55 12.69 0.17
N TYR A 126 -1.43 12.60 0.88
CA TYR A 126 -1.29 12.92 2.29
C TYR A 126 -0.16 13.92 2.45
N GLU A 127 -0.38 14.98 3.20
CA GLU A 127 0.68 15.96 3.46
C GLU A 127 1.79 15.32 4.31
N ASN A 128 1.40 14.49 5.30
CA ASN A 128 2.26 14.03 6.38
C ASN A 128 2.22 12.50 6.50
N PHE A 129 3.34 11.89 6.92
CA PHE A 129 3.33 10.47 7.29
C PHE A 129 2.63 10.26 8.63
N ASP A 130 1.48 9.59 8.61
CA ASP A 130 0.82 9.05 9.80
C ASP A 130 0.28 7.66 9.46
N ALA A 131 1.05 6.62 9.81
CA ALA A 131 0.71 5.24 9.50
C ALA A 131 -0.66 4.84 10.08
N ALA A 132 -1.01 5.31 11.29
CA ALA A 132 -2.27 4.96 11.94
C ALA A 132 -3.46 5.63 11.25
N ARG A 133 -3.32 6.89 10.83
CA ARG A 133 -4.34 7.60 10.05
C ARG A 133 -4.50 6.99 8.67
N ILE A 134 -3.41 6.76 7.94
CA ILE A 134 -3.41 6.15 6.61
C ILE A 134 -4.10 4.78 6.68
N GLN A 135 -3.75 3.98 7.68
CA GLN A 135 -4.37 2.69 7.89
C GLN A 135 -5.88 2.83 8.12
N ARG A 136 -6.31 3.71 9.04
CA ARG A 136 -7.74 3.93 9.34
C ARG A 136 -8.52 4.38 8.11
N ASP A 137 -8.01 5.35 7.37
CA ASP A 137 -8.67 5.91 6.18
C ASP A 137 -8.81 4.86 5.07
N ALA A 138 -7.77 4.05 4.86
CA ALA A 138 -7.80 2.95 3.90
C ALA A 138 -8.84 1.89 4.29
N GLU A 139 -8.93 1.55 5.57
CA GLU A 139 -9.92 0.61 6.08
C GLU A 139 -11.35 1.14 5.92
N VAL A 140 -11.58 2.43 6.21
CA VAL A 140 -12.87 3.07 5.98
C VAL A 140 -13.25 2.96 4.51
N TRP A 141 -12.35 3.26 3.58
CA TRP A 141 -12.63 3.14 2.14
C TRP A 141 -12.95 1.69 1.73
N LEU A 142 -12.18 0.71 2.23
CA LEU A 142 -12.38 -0.72 1.93
C LEU A 142 -13.72 -1.24 2.42
N LEU A 143 -14.18 -0.78 3.59
CA LEU A 143 -15.45 -1.17 4.20
C LEU A 143 -16.65 -0.38 3.66
N SER A 144 -16.43 0.79 3.04
CA SER A 144 -17.51 1.64 2.52
C SER A 144 -18.17 1.08 1.25
N ASP A 145 -17.61 0.01 0.65
CA ASP A 145 -18.10 -0.60 -0.59
C ASP A 145 -19.01 -1.83 -0.39
N ASP A 146 -19.36 -2.15 0.85
CA ASP A 146 -20.34 -3.20 1.18
C ASP A 146 -21.80 -2.72 1.00
N ARG A 147 -22.06 -1.77 0.09
CA ARG A 147 -23.37 -1.11 -0.06
C ARG A 147 -23.94 -1.15 -1.47
#